data_AF-A0A3S5JYE6-F1
#
_entry.id   AF-A0A3S5JYE6-F1
#
_cell.length_a   1.000
_cell.length_b   1.000
_cell.length_c   1.000
_cell.angle_alpha   90.00
_cell.angle_beta   90.00
_cell.angle_gamma   90.00
#
_symmetry.space_group_name_H-M   'P 1'
#
loop_
_entity.id
_entity.type
_entity.pdbx_description
1 polymer ?
#
loop_
_entity_poly.entity_id
_entity_poly.type
_entity_poly.pdbx_seq_one_letter_code
_entity_poly.pdbx_strand_id
1 'polypeptide(L)'
;MKKLTYDLLLFAIFLISGCTNLPMKNDPSFDPNVESPFFTKGSGPKILIDGGHNNAFVDYDLIEPFIKVARSDGYTVDISKGIVTSDLLSDINIFVIITANSFRWGKEVEISENDEVFTSKEIEIIYNWVYQGGSLLVFSEHAPFDGAINPLLQKFNIYSSIGVIIDTVHFDKEYGFGSPKFSIKNGLLNDSHQIVNGIREGEKVDEIITFGGSALKGESFTNILKLSQNSLNVGHPFGGPSGHGDSQCLAGYVGRGRIVAFGDSNGFTAMQMQDDNGNTQAIGMNTEGYNWKQFVLNTLHWLSQNNQTQ
;
A
#
# COMPACT_ATOMS: atom_id res chain seq x y z
N MET A 1 12.75 -14.79 37.47
CA MET A 1 12.54 -14.53 36.03
C MET A 1 11.06 -14.38 35.80
N LYS A 2 10.56 -13.14 35.87
CA LYS A 2 9.13 -12.85 35.66
C LYS A 2 8.87 -13.00 34.16
N LYS A 3 7.96 -13.90 33.79
CA LYS A 3 7.42 -13.98 32.43
C LYS A 3 6.81 -12.60 32.13
N LEU A 4 7.42 -11.86 31.21
CA LEU A 4 6.79 -10.72 30.58
C LEU A 4 5.65 -11.30 29.73
N THR A 5 4.44 -11.31 30.28
CA THR A 5 3.23 -11.45 29.49
C THR A 5 3.15 -10.19 28.65
N TYR A 6 3.54 -10.31 27.39
CA TYR A 6 3.35 -9.26 26.39
C TYR A 6 1.84 -9.18 26.14
N ASP A 7 1.18 -8.23 26.80
CA ASP A 7 -0.18 -7.85 26.44
C ASP A 7 -0.08 -7.23 25.03
N LEU A 8 -0.39 -8.06 24.03
CA LEU A 8 -0.47 -7.70 22.63
C LEU A 8 -1.56 -6.63 22.51
N LEU A 9 -1.16 -5.36 22.40
CA LEU A 9 -2.08 -4.29 22.04
C LEU A 9 -2.54 -4.61 20.61
N LEU A 10 -3.77 -5.12 20.54
CA LEU A 10 -4.42 -5.64 19.36
C LEU A 10 -4.42 -4.59 18.24
N PHE A 11 -3.66 -4.83 17.18
CA PHE A 11 -4.00 -4.35 15.84
C PHE A 11 -5.08 -5.27 15.24
N ALA A 12 -6.15 -5.51 16.00
CA ALA A 12 -7.30 -6.24 15.50
C ALA A 12 -8.27 -5.24 14.90
N ILE A 13 -8.34 -5.24 13.56
CA ILE A 13 -9.60 -4.94 12.90
C ILE A 13 -10.56 -6.04 13.36
N PHE A 14 -11.28 -5.79 14.45
CA PHE A 14 -12.15 -6.76 15.08
C PHE A 14 -13.24 -7.22 14.11
N LEU A 15 -13.49 -8.53 14.13
CA LEU A 15 -14.75 -9.14 13.74
C LEU A 15 -15.89 -8.45 14.50
N ILE A 16 -16.61 -7.55 13.83
CA ILE A 16 -17.82 -6.99 14.40
C ILE A 16 -19.03 -7.75 13.85
N SER A 17 -19.48 -8.76 14.58
CA SER A 17 -20.88 -9.14 14.57
C SER A 17 -21.67 -8.01 15.27
N GLY A 18 -22.32 -7.13 14.49
CA GLY A 18 -23.45 -6.32 14.98
C GLY A 18 -23.20 -4.87 15.41
N CYS A 19 -22.05 -4.24 15.14
CA CYS A 19 -21.82 -2.81 15.38
C CYS A 19 -21.55 -2.12 14.03
N THR A 20 -22.38 -1.14 13.68
CA THR A 20 -22.38 -0.44 12.38
C THR A 20 -21.31 0.65 12.26
N ASN A 21 -20.38 0.76 13.21
CA ASN A 21 -19.26 1.71 13.16
C ASN A 21 -17.96 0.93 13.05
N LEU A 22 -17.34 0.96 11.88
CA LEU A 22 -15.95 0.56 11.76
C LEU A 22 -15.09 1.52 12.61
N PRO A 23 -14.03 1.02 13.27
CA PRO A 23 -13.13 1.85 14.07
C PRO A 23 -12.29 2.82 13.21
N MET A 24 -12.34 2.68 11.88
CA MET A 24 -11.66 3.52 10.90
C MET A 24 -12.68 4.26 10.03
N LYS A 25 -12.44 5.54 9.80
CA LYS A 25 -13.23 6.39 8.88
C LYS A 25 -12.31 7.38 8.19
N ASN A 26 -12.69 7.86 7.01
CA ASN A 26 -11.99 8.97 6.37
C ASN A 26 -11.96 10.20 7.27
N ASP A 27 -10.81 10.85 7.34
CA ASP A 27 -10.64 12.12 8.03
C ASP A 27 -11.35 13.24 7.25
N PRO A 28 -12.42 13.85 7.79
CA PRO A 28 -13.14 14.90 7.09
C PRO A 28 -12.35 16.20 6.97
N SER A 29 -11.26 16.35 7.74
CA SER A 29 -10.40 17.54 7.74
C SER A 29 -9.19 17.43 6.82
N PHE A 30 -8.94 16.24 6.25
CA PHE A 30 -7.85 16.05 5.30
C PHE A 30 -8.03 16.91 4.05
N ASP A 31 -7.05 17.74 3.73
CA ASP A 31 -7.02 18.54 2.51
C ASP A 31 -6.35 17.75 1.36
N PRO A 32 -7.10 17.30 0.34
CA PRO A 32 -6.54 16.59 -0.80
C PRO A 32 -5.92 17.54 -1.85
N ASN A 33 -6.04 18.86 -1.71
CA ASN A 33 -5.65 19.81 -2.75
C ASN A 33 -4.14 19.78 -3.03
N VAL A 34 -3.77 19.73 -4.31
CA VAL A 34 -2.38 19.78 -4.77
C VAL A 34 -2.14 21.16 -5.37
N GLU A 35 -1.30 21.96 -4.72
CA GLU A 35 -1.09 23.37 -5.08
C GLU A 35 -0.49 23.54 -6.48
N SER A 36 0.41 22.64 -6.87
CA SER A 36 1.08 22.66 -8.17
C SER A 36 0.93 21.32 -8.90
N PRO A 37 -0.26 21.04 -9.50
CA PRO A 37 -0.54 19.78 -10.16
C PRO A 37 0.51 19.43 -11.22
N PHE A 38 0.86 18.15 -11.33
CA PHE A 38 1.78 17.69 -12.35
C PHE A 38 1.16 17.73 -13.75
N PHE A 39 -0.14 17.47 -13.83
CA PHE A 39 -0.90 17.47 -15.07
C PHE A 39 -2.01 18.52 -15.06
N THR A 40 -2.38 19.00 -16.24
CA THR A 40 -3.63 19.74 -16.42
C THR A 40 -4.80 18.86 -15.98
N LYS A 41 -5.74 19.44 -15.22
CA LYS A 41 -6.90 18.75 -14.67
C LYS A 41 -7.60 17.85 -15.71
N GLY A 42 -7.66 16.54 -15.42
CA GLY A 42 -8.32 15.54 -16.27
C GLY A 42 -7.57 15.20 -17.57
N SER A 43 -6.35 15.68 -17.73
CA SER A 43 -5.48 15.39 -18.88
C SER A 43 -4.28 14.50 -18.51
N GLY A 44 -4.14 14.15 -17.23
CA GLY A 44 -3.12 13.23 -16.75
C GLY A 44 -3.43 11.76 -17.10
N PRO A 45 -2.50 10.85 -16.78
CA PRO A 45 -2.66 9.42 -16.99
C PRO A 45 -3.93 8.85 -16.36
N LYS A 46 -4.46 7.77 -16.93
CA LYS A 46 -5.59 7.03 -16.38
C LYS A 46 -5.13 6.04 -15.31
N ILE A 47 -5.67 6.20 -14.11
CA ILE A 47 -5.53 5.27 -13.00
C ILE A 47 -6.81 4.43 -12.94
N LEU A 48 -6.65 3.11 -12.94
CA LEU A 48 -7.72 2.17 -12.64
C LEU A 48 -7.44 1.53 -11.27
N ILE A 49 -8.34 1.69 -10.32
CA ILE A 49 -8.30 0.99 -9.03
C ILE A 49 -9.10 -0.30 -9.16
N ASP A 50 -8.57 -1.40 -8.66
CA ASP A 50 -9.28 -2.67 -8.61
C ASP A 50 -10.47 -2.62 -7.66
N GLY A 51 -11.69 -2.65 -8.19
CA GLY A 51 -12.93 -2.86 -7.44
C GLY A 51 -13.58 -4.23 -7.71
N GLY A 52 -12.92 -5.09 -8.50
CA GLY A 52 -13.44 -6.39 -8.91
C GLY A 52 -13.30 -7.48 -7.84
N HIS A 53 -12.31 -7.34 -6.95
CA HIS A 53 -11.85 -8.41 -6.06
C HIS A 53 -12.10 -8.09 -4.58
N ASN A 54 -13.33 -7.67 -4.26
CA ASN A 54 -13.79 -7.39 -2.88
C ASN A 54 -12.80 -6.55 -2.05
N ASN A 55 -12.26 -5.53 -2.71
CA ASN A 55 -11.25 -4.66 -2.16
C ASN A 55 -11.82 -3.88 -0.96
N ALA A 56 -11.25 -4.08 0.23
CA ALA A 56 -11.80 -3.54 1.46
C ALA A 56 -11.81 -2.00 1.47
N PHE A 57 -10.76 -1.35 0.97
CA PHE A 57 -10.71 0.11 0.92
C PHE A 57 -11.67 0.72 -0.11
N VAL A 58 -12.04 -0.05 -1.15
CA VAL A 58 -13.10 0.35 -2.09
C VAL A 58 -14.47 0.14 -1.46
N ASP A 59 -14.72 -1.01 -0.83
CA ASP A 59 -16.03 -1.34 -0.23
C ASP A 59 -16.43 -0.38 0.91
N TYR A 60 -15.45 0.20 1.61
CA TYR A 60 -15.66 1.14 2.72
C TYR A 60 -15.30 2.60 2.40
N ASP A 61 -15.06 2.93 1.12
CA ASP A 61 -14.67 4.26 0.65
C ASP A 61 -13.37 4.82 1.27
N LEU A 62 -12.55 4.00 1.94
CA LEU A 62 -11.28 4.41 2.56
C LEU A 62 -10.20 4.83 1.55
N ILE A 63 -10.38 4.46 0.28
CA ILE A 63 -9.50 4.88 -0.82
C ILE A 63 -9.84 6.29 -1.37
N GLU A 64 -10.96 6.90 -0.97
CA GLU A 64 -11.41 8.18 -1.51
C GLU A 64 -10.39 9.34 -1.33
N PRO A 65 -9.63 9.45 -0.22
CA PRO A 65 -8.55 10.44 -0.10
C PRO A 65 -7.49 10.32 -1.19
N PHE A 66 -7.04 9.11 -1.53
CA PHE A 66 -6.10 8.87 -2.63
C PHE A 66 -6.68 9.33 -3.97
N ILE A 67 -7.95 8.98 -4.24
CA ILE A 67 -8.64 9.39 -5.46
C ILE A 67 -8.69 10.91 -5.58
N LYS A 68 -9.01 11.61 -4.48
CA LYS A 68 -9.08 13.08 -4.46
C LYS A 68 -7.70 13.72 -4.69
N VAL A 69 -6.65 13.20 -4.06
CA VAL A 69 -5.27 13.69 -4.27
C VAL A 69 -4.83 13.48 -5.71
N ALA A 70 -5.00 12.28 -6.26
CA ALA A 70 -4.65 11.99 -7.66
C ALA A 70 -5.42 12.87 -8.65
N ARG A 71 -6.73 13.05 -8.47
CA ARG A 71 -7.53 13.95 -9.31
C ARG A 71 -7.12 15.41 -9.17
N SER A 72 -6.73 15.84 -7.97
CA SER A 72 -6.21 17.19 -7.74
C SER A 72 -4.88 17.41 -8.45
N ASP A 73 -4.07 16.36 -8.62
CA ASP A 73 -2.81 16.38 -9.38
C ASP A 73 -3.00 16.22 -10.91
N GLY A 74 -4.25 16.08 -11.35
CA GLY A 74 -4.66 16.11 -12.75
C GLY A 74 -4.87 14.75 -13.41
N TYR A 75 -4.71 13.65 -12.68
CA TYR A 75 -5.06 12.30 -13.13
C TYR A 75 -6.57 12.12 -13.34
N THR A 76 -6.93 11.17 -14.19
CA THR A 76 -8.29 10.60 -14.19
C THR A 76 -8.27 9.26 -13.46
N VAL A 77 -9.25 9.03 -12.60
CA VAL A 77 -9.30 7.85 -11.74
C VAL A 77 -10.66 7.18 -11.85
N ASP A 78 -10.65 5.90 -12.22
CA ASP A 78 -11.82 5.02 -12.28
C ASP A 78 -11.61 3.80 -11.36
N ILE A 79 -12.72 3.16 -10.99
CA ILE A 79 -12.72 1.92 -10.21
C ILE A 79 -13.30 0.82 -11.10
N SER A 80 -12.57 -0.27 -11.28
CA SER A 80 -12.99 -1.41 -12.10
C SER A 80 -14.18 -2.14 -11.48
N LYS A 81 -14.89 -2.89 -12.32
CA LYS A 81 -15.92 -3.83 -11.90
C LYS A 81 -15.63 -5.18 -12.54
N GLY A 82 -15.63 -6.23 -11.73
CA GLY A 82 -15.37 -7.60 -12.19
C GLY A 82 -13.90 -7.87 -12.50
N ILE A 83 -13.68 -8.99 -13.20
CA ILE A 83 -12.36 -9.58 -13.46
C ILE A 83 -11.46 -8.71 -14.36
N VAL A 84 -10.16 -8.94 -14.28
CA VAL A 84 -9.17 -8.27 -15.12
C VAL A 84 -9.12 -8.89 -16.52
N THR A 85 -9.31 -8.06 -17.55
CA THR A 85 -9.18 -8.45 -18.96
C THR A 85 -8.19 -7.55 -19.69
N SER A 86 -7.67 -8.00 -20.83
CA SER A 86 -6.80 -7.16 -21.67
C SER A 86 -7.52 -5.89 -22.13
N ASP A 87 -8.81 -5.98 -22.45
CA ASP A 87 -9.61 -4.83 -22.88
C ASP A 87 -9.76 -3.81 -21.75
N LEU A 88 -9.96 -4.29 -20.51
CA LEU A 88 -10.04 -3.42 -19.32
C LEU A 88 -8.76 -2.60 -19.11
N LEU A 89 -7.59 -3.15 -19.45
CA LEU A 89 -6.29 -2.47 -19.26
C LEU A 89 -5.81 -1.71 -20.50
N SER A 90 -6.53 -1.77 -21.61
CA SER A 90 -6.05 -1.31 -22.92
C SER A 90 -5.81 0.20 -23.01
N ASP A 91 -6.56 1.00 -22.25
CA ASP A 91 -6.43 2.46 -22.19
C ASP A 91 -5.98 2.97 -20.81
N ILE A 92 -5.55 2.06 -19.94
CA ILE A 92 -5.11 2.34 -18.58
C ILE A 92 -3.59 2.52 -18.54
N ASN A 93 -3.15 3.53 -17.79
CA ASN A 93 -1.72 3.79 -17.59
C ASN A 93 -1.23 3.16 -16.29
N ILE A 94 -2.01 3.28 -15.22
CA ILE A 94 -1.66 2.77 -13.89
C ILE A 94 -2.81 1.88 -13.38
N PHE A 95 -2.49 0.65 -12.98
CA PHE A 95 -3.42 -0.24 -12.31
C PHE A 95 -3.05 -0.34 -10.83
N VAL A 96 -4.03 -0.14 -9.94
CA VAL A 96 -3.85 -0.12 -8.48
C VAL A 96 -4.60 -1.31 -7.88
N ILE A 97 -3.88 -2.22 -7.25
CA ILE A 97 -4.45 -3.36 -6.52
C ILE A 97 -4.13 -3.17 -5.04
N ILE A 98 -5.15 -2.89 -4.24
CA ILE A 98 -5.03 -2.56 -2.81
C ILE A 98 -6.02 -3.41 -2.01
N THR A 99 -5.61 -4.06 -0.92
CA THR A 99 -6.52 -4.80 -0.02
C THR A 99 -7.53 -5.74 -0.72
N ALA A 100 -7.14 -6.39 -1.82
CA ALA A 100 -7.96 -7.36 -2.53
C ALA A 100 -8.20 -8.60 -1.67
N ASN A 101 -9.37 -9.22 -1.77
CA ASN A 101 -9.77 -10.29 -0.88
C ASN A 101 -10.72 -11.31 -1.53
N SER A 102 -10.71 -12.55 -1.04
CA SER A 102 -11.59 -13.62 -1.52
C SER A 102 -13.04 -13.44 -1.06
N PHE A 103 -13.27 -12.63 -0.04
CA PHE A 103 -14.59 -12.38 0.54
C PHE A 103 -14.88 -10.89 0.69
N ARG A 104 -16.18 -10.56 0.76
CA ARG A 104 -16.64 -9.23 1.17
C ARG A 104 -16.78 -9.16 2.68
N TRP A 105 -16.19 -8.14 3.27
CA TRP A 105 -16.30 -7.89 4.70
C TRP A 105 -17.75 -7.64 5.14
N GLY A 106 -18.10 -8.09 6.35
CA GLY A 106 -19.45 -7.94 6.92
C GLY A 106 -20.49 -8.95 6.41
N LYS A 107 -20.08 -9.94 5.60
CA LYS A 107 -20.91 -11.10 5.25
C LYS A 107 -20.37 -12.36 5.92
N GLU A 108 -21.25 -13.20 6.45
CA GLU A 108 -20.85 -14.55 6.89
C GLU A 108 -20.37 -15.33 5.66
N VAL A 109 -19.08 -15.66 5.64
CA VAL A 109 -18.47 -16.51 4.61
C VAL A 109 -17.51 -17.46 5.32
N GLU A 110 -17.59 -18.74 4.98
CA GLU A 110 -16.51 -19.68 5.30
C GLU A 110 -15.31 -19.31 4.42
N ILE A 111 -14.27 -18.75 5.03
CA ILE A 111 -13.01 -18.47 4.35
C ILE A 111 -12.42 -19.82 3.93
N SER A 112 -12.41 -20.10 2.64
CA SER A 112 -11.74 -21.26 2.06
C SER A 112 -10.29 -20.86 1.74
N GLU A 113 -9.33 -21.67 2.20
CA GLU A 113 -7.90 -21.52 1.86
C GLU A 113 -7.63 -21.65 0.35
N ASN A 114 -8.62 -22.09 -0.44
CA ASN A 114 -8.50 -22.34 -1.88
C ASN A 114 -9.18 -21.27 -2.76
N ASP A 115 -9.68 -20.18 -2.18
CA ASP A 115 -10.35 -19.16 -2.98
C ASP A 115 -9.31 -18.29 -3.71
N GLU A 116 -9.03 -18.67 -4.97
CA GLU A 116 -8.21 -17.85 -5.87
C GLU A 116 -8.86 -16.47 -6.06
N VAL A 117 -8.24 -15.42 -5.52
CA VAL A 117 -8.73 -14.04 -5.69
C VAL A 117 -8.49 -13.57 -7.11
N PHE A 118 -7.25 -13.68 -7.58
CA PHE A 118 -6.93 -13.51 -8.99
C PHE A 118 -6.70 -14.87 -9.62
N THR A 119 -7.40 -15.13 -10.72
CA THR A 119 -7.16 -16.36 -11.49
C THR A 119 -5.77 -16.33 -12.11
N SER A 120 -5.21 -17.51 -12.40
CA SER A 120 -3.96 -17.62 -13.16
C SER A 120 -3.99 -16.85 -14.49
N LYS A 121 -5.18 -16.72 -15.11
CA LYS A 121 -5.34 -15.96 -16.35
C LYS A 121 -5.24 -14.45 -16.14
N GLU A 122 -5.83 -13.92 -15.07
CA GLU A 122 -5.73 -12.50 -14.72
C GLU A 122 -4.30 -12.12 -14.38
N ILE A 123 -3.61 -12.94 -13.59
CA ILE A 123 -2.20 -12.74 -13.25
C ILE A 123 -1.35 -12.68 -14.53
N GLU A 124 -1.62 -13.55 -15.50
CA GLU A 124 -0.92 -13.55 -16.79
C GLU A 124 -1.23 -12.29 -17.63
N ILE A 125 -2.47 -11.81 -17.62
CA ILE A 125 -2.88 -10.57 -18.28
C ILE A 125 -2.17 -9.36 -17.65
N ILE A 126 -2.20 -9.23 -16.32
CA ILE A 126 -1.55 -8.14 -15.59
C ILE A 126 -0.05 -8.15 -15.87
N TYR A 127 0.60 -9.31 -15.77
CA TYR A 127 2.04 -9.44 -16.04
C TYR A 127 2.38 -9.00 -17.46
N ASN A 128 1.64 -9.48 -18.47
CA ASN A 128 1.91 -9.14 -19.87
C ASN A 128 1.67 -7.64 -20.14
N TRP A 129 0.62 -7.06 -19.55
CA TRP A 129 0.34 -5.63 -19.66
C TRP A 129 1.46 -4.77 -19.06
N VAL A 130 1.94 -5.10 -17.84
CA VAL A 130 3.12 -4.44 -17.25
C VAL A 130 4.33 -4.64 -18.16
N TYR A 131 4.64 -5.87 -18.56
CA TYR A 131 5.79 -6.17 -19.42
C TYR A 131 5.79 -5.34 -20.72
N GLN A 132 4.62 -5.02 -21.26
CA GLN A 132 4.47 -4.24 -22.48
C GLN A 132 4.53 -2.72 -22.29
N GLY A 133 4.41 -2.20 -21.07
CA GLY A 133 4.45 -0.77 -20.81
C GLY A 133 3.56 -0.26 -19.68
N GLY A 134 2.67 -1.10 -19.14
CA GLY A 134 1.79 -0.74 -18.04
C GLY A 134 2.53 -0.50 -16.72
N SER A 135 1.91 0.26 -15.82
CA SER A 135 2.45 0.56 -14.50
C SER A 135 1.57 -0.01 -13.39
N LEU A 136 2.13 -0.88 -12.54
CA LEU A 136 1.40 -1.52 -11.44
C LEU A 136 1.76 -0.88 -10.09
N LEU A 137 0.75 -0.47 -9.33
CA LEU A 137 0.86 -0.18 -7.90
C LEU A 137 0.14 -1.28 -7.13
N VAL A 138 0.87 -2.00 -6.28
CA VAL A 138 0.34 -3.19 -5.59
C VAL A 138 0.72 -3.20 -4.11
N PHE A 139 -0.18 -3.68 -3.26
CA PHE A 139 -0.01 -3.75 -1.81
C PHE A 139 -0.14 -5.19 -1.33
N SER A 140 0.85 -5.71 -0.60
CA SER A 140 0.79 -7.05 -0.02
C SER A 140 -0.10 -7.11 1.21
N GLU A 141 0.07 -6.15 2.12
CA GLU A 141 -0.58 -6.09 3.44
C GLU A 141 -0.35 -7.37 4.28
N HIS A 142 -0.76 -7.36 5.55
CA HIS A 142 -0.81 -8.57 6.36
C HIS A 142 -2.11 -9.37 6.14
N ALA A 143 -2.16 -10.60 6.66
CA ALA A 143 -3.36 -11.44 6.65
C ALA A 143 -4.62 -10.69 7.13
N PRO A 144 -5.79 -10.90 6.49
CA PRO A 144 -6.09 -11.95 5.50
C PRO A 144 -5.81 -11.59 4.03
N PHE A 145 -5.20 -10.44 3.74
CA PHE A 145 -5.02 -9.96 2.36
C PHE A 145 -3.80 -10.58 1.64
N ASP A 146 -2.78 -10.97 2.40
CA ASP A 146 -1.52 -11.53 1.88
C ASP A 146 -1.74 -12.77 0.98
N GLY A 147 -2.65 -13.68 1.37
CA GLY A 147 -2.99 -14.86 0.59
C GLY A 147 -3.52 -14.55 -0.82
N ALA A 148 -4.29 -13.47 -0.95
CA ALA A 148 -4.91 -13.05 -2.21
C ALA A 148 -3.88 -12.58 -3.24
N ILE A 149 -2.86 -11.86 -2.77
CA ILE A 149 -1.96 -11.09 -3.63
C ILE A 149 -0.60 -11.76 -3.84
N ASN A 150 -0.20 -12.68 -2.96
CA ASN A 150 1.06 -13.40 -3.04
C ASN A 150 1.29 -14.09 -4.41
N PRO A 151 0.32 -14.79 -5.02
CA PRO A 151 0.51 -15.37 -6.34
C PRO A 151 0.86 -14.34 -7.43
N LEU A 152 0.26 -13.15 -7.37
CA LEU A 152 0.56 -12.06 -8.30
C LEU A 152 1.97 -11.49 -8.05
N LEU A 153 2.35 -11.23 -6.81
CA LEU A 153 3.69 -10.73 -6.47
C LEU A 153 4.78 -11.71 -6.91
N GLN A 154 4.57 -13.02 -6.69
CA GLN A 154 5.50 -14.06 -7.10
C GLN A 154 5.68 -14.12 -8.62
N LYS A 155 4.64 -13.81 -9.41
CA LYS A 155 4.76 -13.68 -10.87
C LYS A 155 5.77 -12.61 -11.29
N PHE A 156 5.97 -11.59 -10.45
CA PHE A 156 6.96 -10.53 -10.64
C PHE A 156 8.29 -10.79 -9.90
N ASN A 157 8.49 -11.98 -9.31
CA ASN A 157 9.62 -12.30 -8.42
C ASN A 157 9.72 -11.38 -7.19
N ILE A 158 8.57 -10.95 -6.67
CA ILE A 158 8.44 -10.25 -5.40
C ILE A 158 7.84 -11.22 -4.39
N TYR A 159 8.43 -11.27 -3.20
CA TYR A 159 8.01 -12.16 -2.12
C TYR A 159 7.64 -11.33 -0.89
N SER A 160 6.50 -11.63 -0.29
CA SER A 160 6.03 -11.01 0.95
C SER A 160 6.24 -11.96 2.14
N SER A 161 6.58 -11.42 3.30
CA SER A 161 6.44 -12.14 4.57
C SER A 161 4.97 -12.24 4.98
N ILE A 162 4.67 -13.18 5.87
CA ILE A 162 3.37 -13.31 6.56
C ILE A 162 3.60 -12.92 8.02
N GLY A 163 2.78 -12.02 8.55
CA GLY A 163 2.96 -11.39 9.86
C GLY A 163 2.96 -9.87 9.74
N VAL A 164 3.48 -9.19 10.76
CA VAL A 164 3.58 -7.73 10.81
C VAL A 164 5.02 -7.32 11.04
N ILE A 165 5.49 -6.31 10.32
CA ILE A 165 6.81 -5.73 10.53
C ILE A 165 6.78 -4.65 11.59
N ILE A 166 7.69 -4.79 12.56
CA ILE A 166 7.98 -3.79 13.57
C ILE A 166 9.48 -3.47 13.53
N ASP A 167 9.86 -2.31 14.04
CA ASP A 167 11.24 -1.94 14.32
C ASP A 167 11.42 -1.63 15.81
N THR A 168 12.51 -2.13 16.39
CA THR A 168 12.78 -1.96 17.83
C THR A 168 13.65 -0.73 18.14
N VAL A 169 14.20 -0.08 17.12
CA VAL A 169 15.11 1.08 17.26
C VAL A 169 14.60 2.29 16.49
N HIS A 170 14.18 2.09 15.24
CA HIS A 170 13.73 3.14 14.32
C HIS A 170 12.21 3.09 14.16
N PHE A 171 11.48 3.43 15.22
CA PHE A 171 10.02 3.46 15.22
C PHE A 171 9.48 4.75 15.85
N ASP A 172 8.23 5.07 15.54
CA ASP A 172 7.50 6.13 16.24
C ASP A 172 6.69 5.54 17.41
N LYS A 173 6.93 6.08 18.61
CA LYS A 173 6.27 5.65 19.85
C LYS A 173 4.82 6.13 19.93
N GLU A 174 4.47 7.19 19.20
CA GLU A 174 3.10 7.72 19.18
C GLU A 174 2.16 6.79 18.40
N TYR A 175 2.70 5.96 17.50
CA TYR A 175 1.95 5.08 16.60
C TYR A 175 1.96 3.61 17.02
N GLY A 176 2.33 3.32 18.26
CA GLY A 176 2.21 1.97 18.86
C GLY A 176 3.47 1.11 18.79
N PHE A 177 3.26 -0.22 18.75
CA PHE A 177 4.31 -1.22 18.99
C PHE A 177 5.25 -1.36 17.79
N GLY A 178 6.21 -0.45 17.70
CA GLY A 178 7.33 -0.58 16.76
C GLY A 178 7.01 -0.17 15.33
N SER A 179 5.99 0.67 15.09
CA SER A 179 5.64 1.20 13.76
C SER A 179 6.88 1.78 13.05
N PRO A 180 7.40 1.11 12.00
CA PRO A 180 8.68 1.46 11.42
C PRO A 180 8.72 2.89 10.88
N LYS A 181 9.79 3.60 11.23
CA LYS A 181 10.07 4.97 10.79
C LYS A 181 11.21 4.95 9.77
N PHE A 182 10.94 5.45 8.57
CA PHE A 182 11.89 5.57 7.48
C PHE A 182 12.24 7.05 7.28
N SER A 183 13.51 7.41 7.39
CA SER A 183 13.96 8.76 7.08
C SER A 183 15.30 8.78 6.36
N ILE A 184 15.60 9.91 5.74
CA ILE A 184 16.92 10.15 5.16
C ILE A 184 17.98 10.11 6.27
N LYS A 185 17.64 10.67 7.43
CA LYS A 185 18.55 10.76 8.58
C LYS A 185 18.94 9.38 9.14
N ASN A 186 18.01 8.42 9.19
CA ASN A 186 18.33 7.06 9.63
C ASN A 186 18.82 6.15 8.49
N GLY A 187 18.85 6.65 7.26
CA GLY A 187 19.33 5.92 6.08
C GLY A 187 18.38 4.85 5.55
N LEU A 188 17.17 4.76 6.12
CA LEU A 188 16.17 3.75 5.75
C LEU A 188 15.25 4.23 4.61
N LEU A 189 15.16 5.53 4.38
CA LEU A 189 14.48 6.11 3.22
C LEU A 189 15.48 6.33 2.08
N ASN A 190 15.24 5.75 0.91
CA ASN A 190 16.20 5.76 -0.19
C ASN A 190 16.18 7.06 -1.03
N ASP A 191 16.88 8.07 -0.55
CA ASP A 191 16.99 9.39 -1.19
C ASP A 191 17.86 9.44 -2.45
N SER A 192 18.29 8.30 -3.00
CA SER A 192 18.80 8.26 -4.38
C SER A 192 17.68 8.01 -5.40
N HIS A 193 16.48 7.62 -4.96
CA HIS A 193 15.38 7.27 -5.83
C HIS A 193 14.39 8.45 -5.99
N GLN A 194 13.85 8.60 -7.19
CA GLN A 194 12.97 9.73 -7.53
C GLN A 194 11.65 9.74 -6.74
N ILE A 195 11.17 8.58 -6.27
CA ILE A 195 10.01 8.50 -5.37
C ILE A 195 10.27 9.29 -4.06
N VAL A 196 11.52 9.34 -3.60
CA VAL A 196 11.92 10.06 -2.39
C VAL A 196 12.34 11.49 -2.70
N ASN A 197 13.16 11.71 -3.74
CA ASN A 197 13.64 13.05 -4.08
C ASN A 197 12.62 13.95 -4.76
N GLY A 198 11.56 13.37 -5.36
CA GLY A 198 10.66 14.07 -6.26
C GLY A 198 11.28 14.33 -7.63
N ILE A 199 10.47 14.88 -8.54
CA ILE A 199 10.88 15.34 -9.87
C ILE A 199 11.25 16.83 -9.82
N ARG A 200 10.52 17.60 -9.02
CA ARG A 200 10.63 19.06 -8.90
C ARG A 200 11.21 19.44 -7.54
N GLU A 201 11.73 20.67 -7.48
CA GLU A 201 12.14 21.26 -6.21
C GLU A 201 10.93 21.35 -5.26
N GLY A 202 11.14 21.01 -3.98
CA GLY A 202 10.10 20.99 -2.96
C GLY A 202 9.31 19.69 -2.85
N GLU A 203 9.50 18.73 -3.75
CA GLU A 203 8.81 17.42 -3.72
C GLU A 203 9.54 16.36 -2.88
N LYS A 204 10.63 16.73 -2.21
CA LYS A 204 11.45 15.81 -1.43
C LYS A 204 10.69 15.30 -0.20
N VAL A 205 10.78 13.99 0.04
CA VAL A 205 10.25 13.29 1.21
C VAL A 205 11.39 13.02 2.17
N ASP A 206 11.30 13.56 3.38
CA ASP A 206 12.35 13.41 4.39
C ASP A 206 12.07 12.24 5.34
N GLU A 207 10.79 12.00 5.65
CA GLU A 207 10.39 11.03 6.66
C GLU A 207 8.98 10.47 6.42
N ILE A 208 8.85 9.16 6.65
CA ILE A 208 7.63 8.35 6.51
C ILE A 208 7.55 7.37 7.69
N ILE A 209 6.34 7.07 8.16
CA ILE A 209 6.07 5.91 9.03
C ILE A 209 5.11 4.94 8.35
N THR A 210 5.30 3.65 8.56
CA THR A 210 4.31 2.63 8.19
C THR A 210 3.53 2.19 9.42
N PHE A 211 2.38 1.58 9.19
CA PHE A 211 1.38 1.24 10.21
C PHE A 211 1.25 -0.28 10.38
N GLY A 212 2.34 -1.00 10.07
CA GLY A 212 2.41 -2.45 10.07
C GLY A 212 2.74 -3.01 8.70
N GLY A 213 1.92 -3.95 8.22
CA GLY A 213 2.10 -4.63 6.95
C GLY A 213 3.26 -5.63 6.95
N SER A 214 3.65 -6.08 5.75
CA SER A 214 4.63 -7.13 5.56
C SER A 214 6.00 -6.62 5.11
N ALA A 215 7.01 -7.49 5.18
CA ALA A 215 8.30 -7.28 4.54
C ALA A 215 8.25 -7.81 3.11
N LEU A 216 8.92 -7.12 2.20
CA LEU A 216 9.07 -7.47 0.81
C LEU A 216 10.52 -7.81 0.49
N LYS A 217 10.70 -8.76 -0.44
CA LYS A 217 11.98 -9.10 -1.05
C LYS A 217 11.81 -9.21 -2.56
N GLY A 218 12.70 -8.58 -3.32
CA GLY A 218 12.75 -8.71 -4.77
C GLY A 218 14.10 -8.27 -5.31
N GLU A 219 14.94 -9.22 -5.71
CA GLU A 219 16.37 -8.98 -6.01
C GLU A 219 16.61 -8.00 -7.16
N SER A 220 15.66 -7.90 -8.10
CA SER A 220 15.72 -6.99 -9.24
C SER A 220 15.10 -5.61 -8.97
N PHE A 221 14.64 -5.36 -7.74
CA PHE A 221 13.93 -4.14 -7.36
C PHE A 221 14.77 -3.27 -6.42
N THR A 222 14.51 -1.97 -6.47
CA THR A 222 15.14 -1.00 -5.57
C THR A 222 14.34 -0.91 -4.28
N ASN A 223 15.01 -1.09 -3.14
CA ASN A 223 14.42 -0.85 -1.82
C ASN A 223 14.25 0.66 -1.60
N ILE A 224 13.01 1.11 -1.47
CA ILE A 224 12.64 2.52 -1.21
C ILE A 224 12.50 2.75 0.31
N LEU A 225 11.76 1.88 0.98
CA LEU A 225 11.60 1.84 2.44
C LEU A 225 12.39 0.66 2.99
N LYS A 226 13.70 0.85 3.24
CA LYS A 226 14.63 -0.22 3.63
C LYS A 226 14.37 -0.66 5.07
N LEU A 227 14.20 -1.96 5.29
CA LEU A 227 14.11 -2.50 6.64
C LEU A 227 15.48 -2.46 7.32
N SER A 228 15.48 -2.13 8.60
CA SER A 228 16.70 -2.05 9.39
C SER A 228 17.10 -3.43 9.91
N GLN A 229 18.33 -3.56 10.42
CA GLN A 229 18.77 -4.79 11.09
C GLN A 229 18.00 -5.06 12.40
N ASN A 230 17.28 -4.07 12.92
CA ASN A 230 16.46 -4.15 14.13
C ASN A 230 14.97 -4.37 13.83
N SER A 231 14.61 -4.52 12.55
CA SER A 231 13.26 -4.86 12.13
C SER A 231 12.99 -6.35 12.39
N LEU A 232 11.79 -6.64 12.88
CA LEU A 232 11.33 -7.99 13.23
C LEU A 232 10.00 -8.26 12.53
N ASN A 233 9.85 -9.48 12.00
CA ASN A 233 8.55 -10.01 11.62
C ASN A 233 7.91 -10.68 12.84
N VAL A 234 6.77 -10.17 13.29
CA VAL A 234 6.03 -10.69 14.45
C VAL A 234 4.71 -11.32 14.00
N GLY A 235 4.18 -12.23 14.82
CA GLY A 235 2.93 -12.92 14.52
C GLY A 235 1.72 -11.98 14.55
N HIS A 236 0.79 -12.21 13.64
CA HIS A 236 -0.50 -11.54 13.56
C HIS A 236 -1.62 -12.55 13.96
N PRO A 237 -2.76 -12.10 14.54
CA PRO A 237 -3.84 -13.02 14.93
C PRO A 237 -4.37 -13.92 13.81
N PHE A 238 -4.23 -13.48 12.55
CA PHE A 238 -4.67 -14.20 11.36
C PHE A 238 -3.52 -14.85 10.57
N GLY A 239 -2.27 -14.81 11.06
CA GLY A 239 -1.14 -15.48 10.39
C GLY A 239 0.27 -15.06 10.84
N GLY A 240 1.26 -15.88 10.51
CA GLY A 240 2.69 -15.56 10.73
C GLY A 240 3.19 -15.77 12.17
N PRO A 241 4.46 -15.44 12.48
CA PRO A 241 5.44 -14.86 11.55
C PRO A 241 6.08 -15.95 10.66
N SER A 242 6.12 -15.71 9.35
CA SER A 242 6.88 -16.54 8.40
C SER A 242 7.42 -15.69 7.24
N GLY A 243 8.50 -16.15 6.62
CA GLY A 243 9.20 -15.38 5.59
C GLY A 243 9.95 -14.16 6.15
N HIS A 244 10.66 -13.47 5.26
CA HIS A 244 11.45 -12.29 5.57
C HIS A 244 11.58 -11.42 4.31
N GLY A 245 12.00 -10.18 4.50
CA GLY A 245 12.36 -9.25 3.43
C GLY A 245 13.25 -8.16 3.97
N ASP A 246 13.71 -7.29 3.07
CA ASP A 246 14.64 -6.20 3.34
C ASP A 246 14.05 -4.83 2.99
N SER A 247 12.75 -4.78 2.63
CA SER A 247 12.03 -3.55 2.30
C SER A 247 10.55 -3.60 2.70
N GLN A 248 9.91 -2.44 2.87
CA GLN A 248 8.44 -2.30 2.83
C GLN A 248 7.94 -1.55 1.59
N CYS A 249 8.84 -1.13 0.70
CA CYS A 249 8.48 -0.57 -0.59
C CYS A 249 9.56 -0.90 -1.61
N LEU A 250 9.16 -1.62 -2.66
CA LEU A 250 10.01 -1.96 -3.79
C LEU A 250 9.56 -1.16 -5.00
N ALA A 251 10.50 -0.60 -5.75
CA ALA A 251 10.24 0.03 -7.04
C ALA A 251 11.19 -0.51 -8.11
N GLY A 252 10.68 -0.76 -9.31
CA GLY A 252 11.51 -1.20 -10.42
C GLY A 252 10.75 -1.50 -11.70
N TYR A 253 11.44 -2.13 -12.64
CA TYR A 253 10.97 -2.33 -14.00
C TYR A 253 10.71 -3.80 -14.29
N VAL A 254 9.69 -4.07 -15.09
CA VAL A 254 9.41 -5.40 -15.65
C VAL A 254 9.11 -5.22 -17.13
N GLY A 255 10.00 -5.72 -17.99
CA GLY A 255 9.95 -5.42 -19.41
C GLY A 255 10.04 -3.91 -19.66
N ARG A 256 9.01 -3.35 -20.29
CA ARG A 256 8.85 -1.90 -20.52
C ARG A 256 7.91 -1.23 -19.50
N GLY A 257 7.43 -1.95 -18.50
CA GLY A 257 6.56 -1.39 -17.47
C GLY A 257 7.30 -1.06 -16.18
N ARG A 258 6.53 -0.52 -15.24
CA ARG A 258 6.98 -0.21 -13.88
C ARG A 258 6.11 -0.93 -12.88
N ILE A 259 6.69 -1.22 -11.73
CA ILE A 259 5.95 -1.71 -10.56
C ILE A 259 6.47 -1.01 -9.32
N VAL A 260 5.54 -0.58 -8.47
CA VAL A 260 5.80 -0.25 -7.08
C VAL A 260 4.97 -1.19 -6.21
N ALA A 261 5.65 -1.95 -5.35
CA ALA A 261 5.03 -2.86 -4.41
C ALA A 261 5.24 -2.38 -2.97
N PHE A 262 4.18 -2.37 -2.17
CA PHE A 262 4.21 -1.93 -0.78
C PHE A 262 3.82 -3.04 0.19
N GLY A 263 4.52 -3.08 1.33
CA GLY A 263 4.23 -3.95 2.46
C GLY A 263 2.96 -3.55 3.22
N ASP A 264 2.63 -2.26 3.19
CA ASP A 264 1.57 -1.61 3.96
C ASP A 264 0.80 -0.64 3.05
N SER A 265 -0.52 -0.68 3.12
CA SER A 265 -1.43 0.14 2.32
C SER A 265 -1.90 1.42 3.00
N ASN A 266 -1.78 1.49 4.33
CA ASN A 266 -2.40 2.53 5.14
C ASN A 266 -1.89 3.95 4.83
N GLY A 267 -0.61 4.07 4.44
CA GLY A 267 0.01 5.32 3.98
C GLY A 267 -0.71 6.03 2.83
N PHE A 268 -1.45 5.28 2.01
CA PHE A 268 -2.21 5.79 0.85
C PHE A 268 -3.65 6.21 1.20
N THR A 269 -4.05 6.12 2.47
CA THR A 269 -5.35 6.57 2.93
C THR A 269 -5.25 7.94 3.61
N ALA A 270 -6.35 8.45 4.15
CA ALA A 270 -6.32 9.54 5.14
C ALA A 270 -7.42 9.26 6.17
N MET A 271 -7.11 8.39 7.12
CA MET A 271 -8.09 7.85 8.06
C MET A 271 -7.90 8.37 9.47
N GLN A 272 -8.98 8.36 10.22
CA GLN A 272 -9.00 8.46 11.67
C GLN A 272 -9.36 7.10 12.23
N MET A 273 -8.49 6.57 13.09
CA MET A 273 -8.74 5.35 13.84
C MET A 273 -8.94 5.70 15.31
N GLN A 274 -10.02 5.18 15.91
CA GLN A 274 -10.26 5.37 17.35
C GLN A 274 -9.71 4.17 18.14
N ASP A 275 -8.92 4.44 19.18
CA ASP A 275 -8.47 3.41 20.13
C ASP A 275 -9.55 3.09 21.19
N ASP A 276 -9.31 2.04 21.99
CA ASP A 276 -10.23 1.61 23.05
C ASP A 276 -10.47 2.68 24.14
N ASN A 277 -9.58 3.67 24.25
CA ASN A 277 -9.69 4.78 25.19
C ASN A 277 -10.43 5.99 24.58
N GLY A 278 -10.86 5.90 23.32
CA GLY A 278 -11.54 6.95 22.59
C GLY A 278 -10.61 7.97 21.93
N ASN A 279 -9.28 7.81 22.02
CA ASN A 279 -8.33 8.67 21.33
C ASN A 279 -8.37 8.41 19.83
N THR A 280 -8.20 9.47 19.04
CA THR A 280 -8.20 9.38 17.58
C THR A 280 -6.77 9.52 17.05
N GLN A 281 -6.31 8.54 16.28
CA GLN A 281 -5.02 8.54 15.59
C GLN A 281 -5.23 8.77 14.09
N ALA A 282 -4.42 9.63 13.49
CA ALA A 282 -4.38 9.86 12.05
C ALA A 282 -3.51 8.80 11.34
N ILE A 283 -4.07 8.06 10.40
CA ILE A 283 -3.40 6.98 9.67
C ILE A 283 -3.39 7.31 8.17
N GLY A 284 -2.22 7.59 7.63
CA GLY A 284 -2.00 7.83 6.20
C GLY A 284 -1.51 9.24 5.86
N MET A 285 -2.04 9.82 4.79
CA MET A 285 -1.68 11.15 4.29
C MET A 285 -2.02 12.30 5.25
N ASN A 286 -2.88 12.06 6.25
CA ASN A 286 -3.21 13.00 7.32
C ASN A 286 -2.32 12.87 8.55
N THR A 287 -1.30 12.00 8.54
CA THR A 287 -0.35 11.82 9.63
C THR A 287 0.63 13.01 9.69
N GLU A 288 0.45 13.89 10.68
CA GLU A 288 1.30 15.07 10.87
C GLU A 288 2.78 14.70 11.08
N GLY A 289 3.69 15.53 10.58
CA GLY A 289 5.14 15.31 10.69
C GLY A 289 5.73 14.33 9.66
N TYR A 290 4.88 13.68 8.84
CA TYR A 290 5.31 12.71 7.82
C TYR A 290 4.87 13.15 6.42
N ASN A 291 5.70 12.87 5.41
CA ASN A 291 5.49 13.38 4.05
C ASN A 291 4.63 12.46 3.17
N TRP A 292 3.63 11.78 3.75
CA TRP A 292 2.85 10.74 3.04
C TRP A 292 2.16 11.25 1.78
N LYS A 293 1.47 12.40 1.83
CA LYS A 293 0.82 12.99 0.64
C LYS A 293 1.81 13.23 -0.50
N GLN A 294 2.99 13.76 -0.20
CA GLN A 294 4.04 13.99 -1.20
C GLN A 294 4.62 12.68 -1.72
N PHE A 295 4.81 11.69 -0.84
CA PHE A 295 5.31 10.37 -1.23
C PHE A 295 4.35 9.62 -2.15
N VAL A 296 3.03 9.75 -1.93
CA VAL A 296 1.98 9.25 -2.83
C VAL A 296 2.07 9.93 -4.20
N LEU A 297 2.19 11.27 -4.23
CA LEU A 297 2.35 12.03 -5.48
C LEU A 297 3.59 11.60 -6.25
N ASN A 298 4.76 11.56 -5.60
CA ASN A 298 6.01 11.13 -6.22
C ASN A 298 5.94 9.69 -6.77
N THR A 299 5.23 8.80 -6.05
CA THR A 299 4.97 7.42 -6.50
C THR A 299 4.17 7.41 -7.80
N LEU A 300 3.07 8.18 -7.86
CA LEU A 300 2.26 8.31 -9.06
C LEU A 300 3.05 8.93 -10.21
N HIS A 301 3.82 9.97 -9.95
CA HIS A 301 4.65 10.63 -10.96
C HIS A 301 5.66 9.66 -11.55
N TRP A 302 6.36 8.88 -10.72
CA TRP A 302 7.32 7.88 -11.17
C TRP A 302 6.66 6.78 -12.01
N LEU A 303 5.49 6.28 -11.58
CA LEU A 303 4.69 5.31 -12.34
C LEU A 303 4.15 5.88 -13.66
N SER A 304 4.03 7.21 -13.77
CA SER A 304 3.48 7.90 -14.95
C SER A 304 4.50 8.24 -16.01
N GLN A 305 5.79 8.10 -15.72
CA GLN A 305 6.82 8.41 -16.68
C GLN A 305 6.73 7.44 -17.86
N ASN A 306 6.69 7.95 -19.08
CA ASN A 306 6.86 7.08 -20.24
C ASN A 306 8.30 6.59 -20.27
N ASN A 307 8.49 5.31 -20.62
CA ASN A 307 9.81 4.82 -21.01
C ASN A 307 10.19 5.50 -22.33
N GLN A 308 10.72 6.71 -22.26
CA GLN A 308 11.58 7.21 -23.31
C GLN A 308 12.79 6.29 -23.30
N THR A 309 12.81 5.39 -24.28
CA THR A 309 14.00 4.65 -24.70
C THR A 309 15.21 5.58 -24.62
N GLN A 310 16.12 5.31 -23.67
CA GLN A 310 17.53 5.64 -23.86
C GLN A 310 18.07 4.79 -25.00
#